data_AF-A0A5K1FTT7-F1
#
_entry.id   AF-A0A5K1FTT7-F1
#
_cell.length_a   1.000
_cell.length_b   1.000
_cell.length_c   1.000
_cell.angle_alpha   90.00
_cell.angle_beta   90.00
_cell.angle_gamma   90.00
#
_symmetry.space_group_name_H-M   'P 1'
#
loop_
_entity.id
_entity.type
_entity.pdbx_description
1 polymer ?
#
loop_
_entity_poly.entity_id
_entity_poly.type
_entity_poly.pdbx_seq_one_letter_code
_entity_poly.pdbx_strand_id
1 'polypeptide(L)'
;MFFPPKGEGGGRRDNEHKEFLQTRKGIMAKSARGEEAEAEAEKEEGRSGRTQLLERIGRILNECQHSFAAHGRKLKEMGCLRSSSHPDLDFTHCWTTMLSPLFATVKRAPSTERLVRFVALFAVSEAARPGDAFLEDFLRFLLASSAASNKAVRFRSCQIVSE
;
A
#
# COMPACT_ATOMS: atom_id res chain seq x y z
N MET A 1 72.44 32.87 -39.34
CA MET A 1 71.28 33.75 -39.05
C MET A 1 70.35 33.65 -40.25
N PHE A 2 69.02 33.56 -40.20
CA PHE A 2 67.98 33.36 -39.19
C PHE A 2 66.67 33.19 -40.01
N PHE A 3 65.78 32.26 -39.61
CA PHE A 3 64.32 32.02 -39.91
C PHE A 3 63.58 32.75 -41.06
N PRO A 4 62.60 32.09 -41.75
CA PRO A 4 61.24 31.78 -41.22
C PRO A 4 60.65 30.43 -41.79
N PRO A 5 59.35 30.01 -41.68
CA PRO A 5 58.13 30.73 -41.27
C PRO A 5 57.02 30.03 -40.43
N LYS A 6 56.16 30.89 -39.86
CA LYS A 6 54.68 30.89 -39.67
C LYS A 6 53.89 29.59 -39.40
N GLY A 7 53.02 29.67 -38.38
CA GLY A 7 51.68 29.07 -38.41
C GLY A 7 51.03 28.83 -37.05
N GLU A 8 50.43 29.86 -36.43
CA GLU A 8 49.43 29.67 -35.35
C GLU A 8 48.07 30.19 -35.81
N GLY A 9 47.06 29.33 -35.77
CA GLY A 9 45.69 29.65 -36.16
C GLY A 9 44.75 28.47 -35.92
N GLY A 10 44.33 28.28 -34.66
CA GLY A 10 43.38 27.22 -34.30
C GLY A 10 42.77 27.48 -32.92
N GLY A 11 41.76 28.35 -32.84
CA GLY A 11 41.17 28.72 -31.56
C GLY A 11 39.72 29.21 -31.60
N ARG A 12 38.89 28.74 -32.55
CA ARG A 12 37.50 29.23 -32.65
C ARG A 12 36.40 28.20 -32.91
N ARG A 13 36.70 26.94 -33.21
CA ARG A 13 35.65 25.93 -33.53
C ARG A 13 35.33 24.95 -32.39
N ASP A 14 36.16 24.90 -31.35
CA ASP A 14 35.99 23.91 -30.26
C ASP A 14 35.09 24.39 -29.11
N ASN A 15 34.66 25.67 -29.13
CA ASN A 15 33.85 26.24 -28.07
C ASN A 15 32.34 25.99 -28.29
N GLU A 16 31.87 26.05 -29.53
CA GLU A 16 30.44 25.92 -29.87
C GLU A 16 29.93 24.47 -29.69
N HIS A 17 30.77 23.47 -29.97
CA HIS A 17 30.41 22.07 -29.78
C HIS A 17 30.33 21.68 -28.29
N LYS A 18 31.11 22.34 -27.42
CA LYS A 18 31.05 22.15 -25.97
C LYS A 18 29.81 22.79 -25.36
N GLU A 19 29.42 23.99 -25.81
CA GLU A 19 28.17 24.63 -25.36
C GLU A 19 26.91 23.84 -25.76
N PHE A 20 26.89 23.26 -26.97
CA PHE A 20 25.75 22.45 -27.42
C PHE A 20 25.60 21.16 -26.61
N LEU A 21 26.71 20.52 -26.25
CA LEU A 21 26.73 19.33 -25.37
C LEU A 21 26.39 19.67 -23.91
N GLN A 22 26.82 20.84 -23.41
CA GLN A 22 26.47 21.34 -22.09
C GLN A 22 24.96 21.61 -21.98
N THR A 23 24.39 22.22 -23.03
CA THR A 23 22.97 22.56 -23.12
C THR A 23 22.10 21.31 -23.23
N ARG A 24 22.48 20.32 -24.05
CA ARG A 24 21.75 19.04 -24.14
C ARG A 24 21.82 18.22 -22.84
N LYS A 25 22.96 18.24 -22.12
CA LYS A 25 23.07 17.62 -20.78
C LYS A 25 22.16 18.30 -19.76
N GLY A 26 22.07 19.63 -19.78
CA GLY A 26 21.17 20.39 -18.90
C GLY A 26 19.69 20.12 -19.17
N ILE A 27 19.30 19.95 -20.44
CA ILE A 27 17.91 19.65 -20.83
C ILE A 27 17.52 18.22 -20.44
N MET A 28 18.39 17.22 -20.65
CA MET A 28 18.10 15.84 -20.24
C MET A 28 18.06 15.67 -18.71
N ALA A 29 18.92 16.37 -17.96
CA ALA A 29 18.91 16.34 -16.50
C ALA A 29 17.68 17.06 -15.89
N LYS A 30 17.12 18.07 -16.56
CA LYS A 30 15.85 18.71 -16.17
C LYS A 30 14.64 17.79 -16.41
N SER A 31 14.66 16.97 -17.47
CA SER A 31 13.59 16.02 -17.76
C SER A 31 13.52 14.90 -16.72
N ALA A 32 14.67 14.33 -16.33
CA ALA A 32 14.73 13.27 -15.31
C ALA A 32 14.32 13.76 -13.90
N ARG A 33 14.66 15.00 -13.52
CA ARG A 33 14.23 15.58 -12.24
C ARG A 33 12.74 15.92 -12.18
N GLY A 34 12.10 16.13 -13.32
CA GLY A 34 10.64 16.32 -13.39
C GLY A 34 9.89 15.03 -13.10
N GLU A 35 10.31 13.92 -13.73
CA GLU A 35 9.72 12.59 -13.51
C GLU A 35 9.99 12.05 -12.09
N GLU A 36 11.17 12.29 -11.52
CA GLU A 36 11.47 11.85 -10.13
C GLU A 36 10.66 12.64 -9.08
N ALA A 37 10.40 13.93 -9.29
CA ALA A 37 9.62 14.76 -8.37
C ALA A 37 8.11 14.48 -8.45
N GLU A 38 7.58 14.19 -9.64
CA GLU A 38 6.18 13.77 -9.82
C GLU A 38 5.94 12.37 -9.24
N ALA A 39 6.88 11.44 -9.42
CA ALA A 39 6.80 10.11 -8.81
C ALA A 39 6.91 10.14 -7.28
N GLU A 40 7.67 11.09 -6.69
CA GLU A 40 7.72 11.27 -5.24
C GLU A 40 6.43 11.89 -4.69
N ALA A 41 5.81 12.84 -5.40
CA ALA A 41 4.55 13.46 -5.01
C ALA A 41 3.37 12.47 -5.07
N GLU A 42 3.27 11.66 -6.13
CA GLU A 42 2.26 10.59 -6.23
C GLU A 42 2.44 9.51 -5.14
N LYS A 43 3.69 9.22 -4.77
CA LYS A 43 4.02 8.26 -3.71
C LYS A 43 3.72 8.81 -2.31
N GLU A 44 3.85 10.12 -2.12
CA GLU A 44 3.51 10.81 -0.86
C GLU A 44 1.98 10.96 -0.70
N GLU A 45 1.25 11.26 -1.78
CA GLU A 45 -0.21 11.30 -1.79
C GLU A 45 -0.83 9.90 -1.58
N GLY A 46 -0.29 8.89 -2.26
CA GLY A 46 -0.66 7.48 -2.02
C GLY A 46 -0.35 7.01 -0.60
N ARG A 47 0.75 7.48 0.00
CA ARG A 47 1.10 7.20 1.41
C ARG A 47 0.13 7.87 2.39
N SER A 48 -0.27 9.10 2.11
CA SER A 48 -1.29 9.82 2.89
C SER A 48 -2.64 9.10 2.82
N GLY A 49 -3.09 8.73 1.62
CA GLY A 49 -4.32 7.97 1.41
C GLY A 49 -4.32 6.62 2.11
N ARG A 50 -3.20 5.88 2.05
CA ARG A 50 -3.05 4.60 2.75
C ARG A 50 -3.13 4.74 4.26
N THR A 51 -2.47 5.77 4.81
CA THR A 51 -2.50 6.05 6.25
C THR A 51 -3.93 6.34 6.72
N GLN A 52 -4.65 7.17 5.97
CA GLN A 52 -6.06 7.47 6.25
C GLN A 52 -6.95 6.22 6.16
N LEU A 53 -6.70 5.34 5.20
CA LEU A 53 -7.43 4.07 5.06
C LEU A 53 -7.18 3.15 6.27
N LEU A 54 -5.91 2.96 6.66
CA LEU A 54 -5.54 2.19 7.85
C LEU A 54 -6.22 2.71 9.12
N GLU A 55 -6.24 4.03 9.31
CA GLU A 55 -6.92 4.64 10.45
C GLU A 55 -8.44 4.39 10.43
N ARG A 56 -9.09 4.52 9.27
CA ARG A 56 -10.53 4.28 9.13
C ARG A 56 -10.87 2.81 9.41
N ILE A 57 -10.09 1.87 8.86
CA ILE A 57 -10.22 0.43 9.15
C ILE A 57 -10.03 0.20 10.66
N GLY A 58 -8.98 0.75 11.25
CA GLY A 58 -8.68 0.61 12.68
C GLY A 58 -9.79 1.13 13.58
N ARG A 59 -10.37 2.30 13.26
CA ARG A 59 -11.51 2.88 13.98
C ARG A 59 -12.72 1.93 13.97
N ILE A 60 -13.07 1.40 12.81
CA ILE A 60 -14.19 0.44 12.69
C ILE A 60 -13.91 -0.83 13.51
N LEU A 61 -12.72 -1.43 13.37
CA LEU A 61 -12.35 -2.63 14.09
C LEU A 61 -12.38 -2.42 15.61
N ASN A 62 -11.92 -1.25 16.08
CA ASN A 62 -11.98 -0.89 17.49
C ASN A 62 -13.43 -0.79 17.99
N GLU A 63 -14.35 -0.17 17.25
CA GLU A 63 -15.76 -0.14 17.64
C GLU A 63 -16.39 -1.55 17.72
N CYS A 64 -16.06 -2.43 16.78
CA CYS A 64 -16.52 -3.82 16.78
C CYS A 64 -16.01 -4.63 17.98
N GLN A 65 -14.87 -4.23 18.56
CA GLN A 65 -14.31 -4.79 19.81
C GLN A 65 -15.03 -4.33 21.07
N HIS A 66 -16.07 -3.48 20.99
CA HIS A 66 -16.84 -3.01 22.16
C HIS A 66 -18.28 -3.56 22.21
N SER A 67 -18.92 -3.83 21.07
CA SER A 67 -20.29 -4.37 21.05
C SER A 67 -20.64 -5.12 19.76
N PHE A 68 -21.47 -6.17 19.87
CA PHE A 68 -22.09 -6.84 18.73
C PHE A 68 -23.13 -5.97 18.02
N ALA A 69 -23.82 -5.08 18.74
CA ALA A 69 -24.87 -4.25 18.18
C ALA A 69 -24.37 -3.32 17.07
N ALA A 70 -23.08 -2.97 17.10
CA ALA A 70 -22.45 -2.13 16.09
C ALA A 70 -22.14 -2.89 14.80
N HIS A 71 -22.05 -4.24 14.81
CA HIS A 71 -21.53 -5.03 13.69
C HIS A 71 -22.32 -4.79 12.41
N GLY A 72 -23.66 -4.83 12.46
CA GLY A 72 -24.49 -4.63 11.27
C GLY A 72 -24.27 -3.26 10.59
N ARG A 73 -24.14 -2.18 11.38
CA ARG A 73 -23.83 -0.85 10.86
C ARG A 73 -22.40 -0.79 10.31
N LYS A 74 -21.45 -1.39 11.03
CA LYS A 74 -20.02 -1.37 10.69
C LYS A 74 -19.67 -2.23 9.49
N LEU A 75 -20.43 -3.28 9.20
CA LEU A 75 -20.31 -4.05 7.96
C LEU A 75 -20.60 -3.16 6.75
N LYS A 76 -21.70 -2.40 6.79
CA LYS A 76 -22.04 -1.45 5.71
C LYS A 76 -20.99 -0.36 5.58
N GLU A 77 -20.53 0.20 6.69
CA GLU A 77 -19.48 1.23 6.70
C GLU A 77 -18.17 0.72 6.10
N MET A 78 -17.73 -0.49 6.48
CA MET A 78 -16.52 -1.12 5.94
C MET A 78 -16.67 -1.46 4.45
N GLY A 79 -17.83 -1.98 4.03
CA GLY A 79 -18.13 -2.23 2.61
C GLY A 79 -18.09 -0.95 1.78
N CYS A 80 -18.69 0.15 2.25
CA CYS A 80 -18.61 1.46 1.61
C CYS A 80 -17.18 2.00 1.57
N LEU A 81 -16.43 1.88 2.67
CA LEU A 81 -15.03 2.29 2.74
C LEU A 81 -14.21 1.56 1.68
N ARG A 82 -14.44 0.26 1.52
CA ARG A 82 -13.79 -0.54 0.51
C ARG A 82 -14.16 -0.15 -0.92
N SER A 83 -15.45 0.03 -1.21
CA SER A 83 -15.92 0.42 -2.56
C SER A 83 -15.51 1.83 -2.96
N SER A 84 -15.25 2.71 -1.98
CA SER A 84 -14.76 4.08 -2.20
C SER A 84 -13.23 4.21 -2.13
N SER A 85 -12.52 3.13 -1.78
CA SER A 85 -11.06 3.13 -1.74
C SER A 85 -10.51 3.14 -3.17
N HIS A 86 -9.49 3.98 -3.40
CA HIS A 86 -8.78 3.99 -4.68
C HIS A 86 -8.10 2.63 -4.91
N PRO A 87 -8.08 2.09 -6.15
CA PRO A 87 -7.42 0.80 -6.45
C PRO A 87 -5.97 0.72 -5.96
N ASP A 88 -5.22 1.83 -6.03
CA ASP A 88 -3.79 1.90 -5.65
C ASP A 88 -3.53 1.76 -4.14
N LEU A 89 -4.57 1.89 -3.31
CA LEU A 89 -4.43 1.82 -1.85
C LEU A 89 -4.40 0.38 -1.31
N ASP A 90 -4.70 -0.61 -2.16
CA ASP A 90 -4.79 -2.04 -1.82
C ASP A 90 -5.50 -2.27 -0.48
N PHE A 91 -6.84 -2.23 -0.53
CA PHE A 91 -7.67 -2.41 0.65
C PHE A 91 -7.38 -3.73 1.36
N THR A 92 -7.17 -4.83 0.62
CA THR A 92 -6.91 -6.16 1.19
C THR A 92 -5.63 -6.15 2.01
N HIS A 93 -4.57 -5.52 1.49
CA HIS A 93 -3.33 -5.34 2.24
C HIS A 93 -3.51 -4.49 3.50
N CYS A 94 -4.24 -3.38 3.41
CA CYS A 94 -4.53 -2.53 4.58
C CYS A 94 -5.37 -3.28 5.63
N TRP A 95 -6.37 -4.04 5.19
CA TRP A 95 -7.23 -4.88 6.02
C TRP A 95 -6.42 -5.92 6.80
N THR A 96 -5.63 -6.74 6.11
CA THR A 96 -4.78 -7.77 6.74
C THR A 96 -3.75 -7.16 7.68
N THR A 97 -3.15 -6.02 7.31
CA THR A 97 -2.23 -5.26 8.16
C THR A 97 -2.89 -4.89 9.48
N MET A 98 -4.09 -4.32 9.44
CA MET A 98 -4.83 -3.92 10.65
C MET A 98 -5.31 -5.10 11.50
N LEU A 99 -5.43 -6.30 10.91
CA LEU A 99 -5.73 -7.52 11.66
C LEU A 99 -4.49 -8.15 12.31
N SER A 100 -3.26 -7.75 11.98
CA SER A 100 -2.04 -8.34 12.55
C SER A 100 -2.06 -8.48 14.09
N PRO A 101 -2.52 -7.47 14.88
CA PRO A 101 -2.60 -7.60 16.34
C PRO A 101 -3.59 -8.69 16.81
N LEU A 102 -4.64 -8.97 16.03
CA LEU A 102 -5.60 -10.04 16.32
C LEU A 102 -4.90 -11.40 16.28
N PHE A 103 -4.06 -11.65 15.29
CA PHE A 103 -3.34 -12.91 15.11
C PHE A 103 -2.23 -13.13 16.16
N ALA A 104 -1.72 -12.07 16.76
CA ALA A 104 -0.75 -12.16 17.86
C ALA A 104 -1.40 -12.53 19.21
N THR A 105 -2.73 -12.47 19.33
CA THR A 105 -3.44 -12.59 20.61
C THR A 105 -3.91 -14.02 20.89
N VAL A 106 -3.24 -14.72 21.81
CA VAL A 106 -3.66 -16.08 22.26
C VAL A 106 -4.88 -16.05 23.19
N LYS A 107 -5.02 -14.98 23.99
CA LYS A 107 -6.07 -14.89 25.02
C LYS A 107 -7.46 -14.75 24.39
N ARG A 108 -8.40 -15.61 24.77
CA ARG A 108 -9.82 -15.49 24.42
C ARG A 108 -10.50 -14.41 25.25
N ALA A 109 -10.30 -13.15 24.88
CA ALA A 109 -11.03 -12.03 25.47
C ALA A 109 -12.34 -11.78 24.71
N PRO A 110 -13.44 -11.38 25.36
CA PRO A 110 -14.70 -11.10 24.67
C PRO A 110 -14.59 -10.07 23.53
N SER A 111 -13.68 -9.10 23.65
CA SER A 111 -13.38 -8.12 22.59
C SER A 111 -12.77 -8.79 21.37
N THR A 112 -11.84 -9.71 21.57
CA THR A 112 -11.20 -10.50 20.52
C THR A 112 -12.20 -11.40 19.81
N GLU A 113 -13.03 -12.13 20.57
CA GLU A 113 -14.06 -13.02 19.98
C GLU A 113 -15.09 -12.23 19.17
N ARG A 114 -15.46 -11.03 19.64
CA ARG A 114 -16.30 -10.09 18.88
C ARG A 114 -15.64 -9.65 17.58
N LEU A 115 -14.34 -9.36 17.61
CA LEU A 115 -13.62 -8.98 16.39
C LEU A 115 -13.51 -10.13 15.39
N VAL A 116 -13.22 -11.34 15.86
CA VAL A 116 -13.17 -12.54 15.02
C VAL A 116 -14.50 -12.76 14.29
N ARG A 117 -15.62 -12.68 15.01
CA ARG A 117 -16.97 -12.77 14.41
C ARG A 117 -17.22 -11.68 13.38
N PHE A 118 -16.84 -10.44 13.68
CA PHE A 118 -16.98 -9.34 12.74
C PHE A 118 -16.19 -9.57 11.45
N VAL A 119 -14.94 -10.06 11.56
CA VAL A 119 -14.07 -10.37 10.42
C VAL A 119 -14.68 -11.45 9.52
N ALA A 120 -15.20 -12.52 10.12
CA ALA A 120 -15.89 -13.59 9.37
C ALA A 120 -17.15 -13.06 8.68
N LEU A 121 -18.00 -12.32 9.40
CA LEU A 121 -19.21 -11.70 8.83
C LEU A 121 -18.89 -10.76 7.67
N PHE A 122 -17.81 -9.99 7.77
CA PHE A 122 -17.38 -9.10 6.69
C PHE A 122 -16.94 -9.89 5.46
N ALA A 123 -16.08 -10.90 5.63
CA ALA A 123 -15.64 -11.75 4.54
C ALA A 123 -16.82 -12.40 3.79
N VAL A 124 -17.80 -12.92 4.53
CA VAL A 124 -19.03 -13.51 3.94
C VAL A 124 -19.89 -12.46 3.24
N SER A 125 -20.02 -11.25 3.81
CA SER A 125 -20.81 -10.19 3.16
C SER A 125 -20.23 -9.75 1.81
N GLU A 126 -18.91 -9.81 1.69
CA GLU A 126 -18.19 -9.43 0.48
C GLU A 126 -18.15 -10.58 -0.55
N ALA A 127 -18.27 -11.83 -0.09
CA ALA A 127 -18.47 -13.00 -0.95
C ALA A 127 -19.70 -12.87 -1.87
N ALA A 128 -20.72 -12.15 -1.40
CA ALA A 128 -21.94 -11.90 -2.17
C ALA A 128 -21.71 -10.91 -3.34
N ARG A 129 -20.54 -10.27 -3.44
CA ARG A 129 -20.21 -9.34 -4.52
C ARG A 129 -19.58 -10.08 -5.70
N PRO A 130 -20.24 -10.13 -6.87
CA PRO A 130 -19.71 -10.84 -8.04
C PRO A 130 -18.41 -10.19 -8.55
N GLY A 131 -17.42 -11.00 -8.90
CA GLY A 131 -16.19 -10.53 -9.55
C GLY A 131 -15.14 -9.93 -8.60
N ASP A 132 -15.28 -10.14 -7.29
CA ASP A 132 -14.40 -9.57 -6.28
C ASP A 132 -13.35 -10.59 -5.79
N ALA A 133 -12.06 -10.26 -5.96
CA ALA A 133 -10.92 -11.09 -5.55
C ALA A 133 -10.62 -11.05 -4.04
N PHE A 134 -11.22 -10.13 -3.27
CA PHE A 134 -10.86 -9.95 -1.86
C PHE A 134 -11.10 -11.18 -1.00
N LEU A 135 -12.21 -11.88 -1.17
CA LEU A 135 -12.45 -13.08 -0.37
C LEU A 135 -11.39 -14.13 -0.67
N GLU A 136 -11.06 -14.30 -1.95
CA GLU A 136 -10.03 -15.23 -2.39
C GLU A 136 -8.67 -14.87 -1.78
N ASP A 137 -8.25 -13.61 -1.90
CA ASP A 137 -6.99 -13.11 -1.35
C ASP A 137 -6.95 -13.23 0.18
N PHE A 138 -8.08 -12.93 0.85
CA PHE A 138 -8.19 -13.04 2.30
C PHE A 138 -8.13 -14.51 2.76
N LEU A 139 -8.78 -15.43 2.05
CA LEU A 139 -8.68 -16.87 2.32
C LEU A 139 -7.26 -17.38 2.07
N ARG A 140 -6.59 -16.96 0.99
CA ARG A 140 -5.18 -17.28 0.76
C ARG A 140 -4.29 -16.82 1.91
N PHE A 141 -4.52 -15.60 2.41
CA PHE A 141 -3.83 -15.08 3.59
C PHE A 141 -4.09 -15.93 4.85
N LEU A 142 -5.35 -16.31 5.12
CA LEU A 142 -5.71 -17.13 6.28
C LEU A 142 -5.10 -18.54 6.19
N LEU A 143 -5.10 -19.15 5.00
CA LEU A 143 -4.50 -20.45 4.76
C LEU A 143 -2.99 -20.41 4.98
N ALA A 144 -2.29 -19.40 4.45
CA ALA A 144 -0.87 -19.21 4.74
C ALA A 144 -0.60 -19.01 6.24
N SER A 145 -1.45 -18.22 6.90
CA SER A 145 -1.34 -17.94 8.35
C SER A 145 -1.64 -19.18 9.21
N SER A 146 -2.48 -20.10 8.74
CA SER A 146 -2.75 -21.38 9.40
C SER A 146 -1.53 -22.32 9.46
N ALA A 147 -0.56 -22.13 8.56
CA ALA A 147 0.70 -22.86 8.54
C ALA A 147 1.86 -22.14 9.26
N ALA A 148 1.61 -20.98 9.87
CA ALA A 148 2.66 -20.20 10.55
C ALA A 148 3.28 -20.96 11.73
N SER A 149 4.56 -20.73 12.02
CA SER A 149 5.24 -21.33 13.19
C SER A 149 4.64 -20.88 14.53
N ASN A 150 4.05 -19.68 14.57
CA ASN A 150 3.40 -19.12 15.75
C ASN A 150 2.02 -19.75 16.02
N LYS A 151 1.87 -20.39 17.19
CA LYS A 151 0.62 -21.05 17.62
C LYS A 151 -0.57 -20.09 17.68
N ALA A 152 -0.37 -18.83 18.08
CA ALA A 152 -1.42 -17.82 18.16
C ALA A 152 -2.03 -17.53 16.79
N VAL A 153 -1.15 -17.33 15.81
CA VAL A 153 -1.51 -17.02 14.41
C VAL A 153 -2.29 -18.19 13.82
N ARG A 154 -1.81 -19.43 14.00
CA ARG A 154 -2.53 -20.62 13.52
C ARG A 154 -3.92 -20.72 14.14
N PHE A 155 -4.00 -20.61 15.45
CA PHE A 155 -5.27 -20.70 16.18
C PHE A 155 -6.28 -19.67 15.67
N ARG A 156 -5.89 -18.41 15.53
CA ARG A 156 -6.78 -17.34 15.06
C ARG A 156 -7.17 -17.47 13.60
N SER A 157 -6.25 -17.93 12.75
CA SER A 157 -6.55 -18.17 11.34
C SER A 157 -7.60 -19.25 11.17
N CYS A 158 -7.40 -20.40 11.81
CA CYS A 158 -8.37 -21.49 11.77
C CYS A 158 -9.70 -21.08 12.42
N GLN A 159 -9.67 -20.27 13.48
CA GLN A 159 -10.88 -19.77 14.12
C GLN A 159 -11.71 -18.91 13.16
N ILE A 160 -11.09 -17.94 12.49
CA ILE A 160 -11.79 -17.06 11.53
C ILE A 160 -12.40 -17.88 10.39
N VAL A 161 -11.70 -18.91 9.91
CA VAL A 161 -12.21 -19.82 8.86
C VAL A 161 -13.41 -20.64 9.34
N SER A 162 -13.50 -20.95 10.63
CA SER A 162 -14.54 -21.83 11.19
C SER A 162 -15.81 -21.11 11.69
N GLU A 163 -15.78 -19.80 11.89
CA GLU A 163 -16.95 -19.01 12.30
C GLU A 163 -17.97 -18.88 11.17
#